data_AF-A0AAW5EIJ0-F1
#
_entry.id   AF-A0AAW5EIJ0-F1
#
_cell.length_a   1.000
_cell.length_b   1.000
_cell.length_c   1.000
_cell.angle_alpha   90.00
_cell.angle_beta   90.00
_cell.angle_gamma   90.00
#
_symmetry.space_group_name_H-M   'P 1'
#
loop_
_entity.id
_entity.type
_entity.pdbx_description
1 polymer ?
#
loop_
_entity_poly.entity_id
_entity_poly.type
_entity_poly.pdbx_seq_one_letter_code
_entity_poly.pdbx_strand_id
1 'polypeptide(L)'
;KLDKSIVDRRVDLLKESGIEFKVNENIDSKDKVSKLLKEFDALVLCTGASKPIDLDIEGRKLKGVEFALDFLTQNTKTLLKTGKGADTAKGKNVLVI
;
A
#
# COMPACT_ATOMS: atom_id res chain seq x y z
N LYS A 1 2.53 -13.80 0.97
CA LYS A 1 2.40 -12.49 1.68
C LYS A 1 2.44 -12.76 3.18
N LEU A 2 2.90 -11.82 4.00
CA LEU A 2 2.91 -11.96 5.46
C LEU A 2 1.46 -12.11 5.99
N ASP A 3 1.26 -13.03 6.94
CA ASP A 3 -0.03 -13.23 7.61
C ASP A 3 -0.46 -11.96 8.37
N LYS A 4 -1.75 -11.61 8.27
CA LYS A 4 -2.33 -10.45 8.94
C LYS A 4 -2.35 -10.60 10.45
N SER A 5 -2.49 -11.82 10.97
CA SER A 5 -2.42 -12.08 12.41
C SER A 5 -1.09 -11.58 13.01
N ILE A 6 0.01 -11.71 12.27
CA ILE A 6 1.35 -11.27 12.68
C ILE A 6 1.44 -9.73 12.70
N VAL A 7 0.83 -9.08 11.70
CA VAL A 7 0.79 -7.62 11.59
C VAL A 7 -0.03 -7.02 12.73
N ASP A 8 -1.24 -7.54 12.95
CA ASP A 8 -2.17 -7.04 13.96
C ASP A 8 -1.56 -7.16 15.36
N ARG A 9 -0.97 -8.32 15.68
CA ARG A 9 -0.24 -8.51 16.94
C ARG A 9 0.87 -7.47 17.16
N ARG A 10 1.59 -7.06 16.11
CA ARG A 10 2.65 -6.04 16.22
C ARG A 10 2.07 -4.65 16.40
N VAL A 11 0.97 -4.33 15.70
CA VAL A 11 0.29 -3.05 15.87
C VAL A 11 -0.25 -2.90 17.29
N ASP A 12 -0.83 -3.96 17.86
CA ASP A 12 -1.39 -3.91 19.21
C ASP A 12 -0.32 -3.73 20.27
N LEU A 13 0.83 -4.40 20.16
CA LEU A 13 1.98 -4.16 21.03
C LEU A 13 2.48 -2.70 20.97
N LEU A 14 2.45 -2.07 19.80
CA LEU A 14 2.85 -0.67 19.66
C LEU A 14 1.83 0.27 20.33
N LYS A 15 0.53 0.00 20.18
CA LYS A 15 -0.52 0.75 20.89
C LYS A 15 -0.38 0.62 22.41
N GLU A 16 -0.14 -0.59 22.90
CA GLU A 16 0.09 -0.87 24.33
C GLU A 16 1.33 -0.13 24.88
N SER A 17 2.35 0.10 24.05
CA SER A 17 3.51 0.94 24.40
C SER A 17 3.21 2.45 24.42
N GLY A 18 1.98 2.87 24.13
CA GLY A 18 1.55 4.27 24.11
C GLY A 18 1.67 4.97 22.76
N ILE A 19 1.92 4.25 21.67
CA ILE A 19 1.95 4.84 20.32
C ILE A 19 0.52 5.06 19.82
N GLU A 20 0.19 6.29 19.46
CA GLU A 20 -1.09 6.65 18.86
C GLU A 20 -1.07 6.42 17.34
N PHE A 21 -2.02 5.63 16.83
CA PHE A 21 -2.20 5.41 15.39
C PHE A 21 -3.39 6.21 14.86
N LYS A 22 -3.09 7.29 14.13
CA LYS A 22 -4.09 8.07 13.38
C LYS A 22 -4.17 7.56 11.94
N VAL A 23 -5.16 6.69 11.67
CA VAL A 23 -5.39 6.10 10.35
C VAL A 23 -6.35 6.94 9.51
N ASN A 24 -6.33 6.77 8.18
CA ASN A 24 -7.09 7.59 7.23
C ASN A 24 -6.72 9.08 7.21
N GLU A 25 -5.57 9.44 7.78
CA GLU A 25 -5.04 10.80 7.81
C GLU A 25 -3.92 10.94 6.78
N ASN A 26 -4.21 11.56 5.63
CA ASN A 26 -3.20 11.83 4.61
C ASN A 26 -2.51 13.18 4.87
N ILE A 27 -1.18 13.20 4.83
CA ILE A 27 -0.36 14.42 4.96
C ILE A 27 0.06 14.86 3.55
N ASP A 28 -0.82 15.60 2.90
CA ASP A 28 -0.75 15.97 1.48
C ASP A 28 -0.62 17.48 1.23
N SER A 29 -0.51 18.29 2.29
CA SER A 29 -0.38 19.74 2.19
C SER A 29 0.73 20.30 3.08
N LYS A 30 1.29 21.43 2.65
CA LYS A 30 2.31 22.17 3.42
C LYS A 30 1.77 22.64 4.77
N ASP A 31 0.49 22.98 4.85
CA ASP A 31 -0.14 23.43 6.09
C ASP A 31 -0.22 22.31 7.12
N LYS A 32 -0.56 21.08 6.70
CA LYS A 32 -0.56 19.90 7.57
C LYS A 32 0.84 19.59 8.10
N VAL A 33 1.86 19.64 7.24
CA VAL A 33 3.26 19.45 7.67
C VAL A 33 3.70 20.55 8.64
N SER A 34 3.35 21.81 8.35
CA SER A 34 3.70 22.95 9.21
C SER A 34 3.04 22.87 10.58
N LYS A 35 1.82 22.32 10.67
CA LYS A 35 1.15 22.04 11.94
C LYS A 35 1.93 21.00 12.75
N LEU A 36 2.30 19.87 12.13
CA LEU A 36 3.06 18.81 12.78
C LEU A 36 4.42 19.30 13.30
N LEU A 37 5.12 20.14 12.53
CA LEU A 37 6.41 20.73 12.96
C LEU A 37 6.30 21.65 14.18
N LYS A 38 5.11 22.16 14.49
CA LYS A 38 4.86 22.98 15.70
C LYS A 38 4.43 22.14 16.89
N GLU A 39 3.81 20.99 16.64
CA GLU A 39 3.22 20.13 17.68
C GLU A 39 4.20 19.07 18.21
N PHE A 40 5.26 18.75 17.46
CA PHE A 40 6.22 17.69 17.79
C PHE A 40 7.66 18.19 17.73
N ASP A 41 8.51 17.68 18.62
CA ASP A 41 9.94 18.02 18.67
C ASP A 41 10.73 17.50 17.46
N ALA A 42 10.25 16.42 16.84
CA ALA A 42 10.88 15.80 15.68
C ALA A 42 9.85 15.13 14.77
N LEU A 43 10.17 15.06 13.48
CA LEU A 43 9.40 14.32 12.48
C LEU A 43 10.28 13.33 11.73
N VAL A 44 9.77 12.12 11.55
CA VAL A 44 10.40 11.07 10.74
C VAL A 44 9.47 10.73 9.57
N LEU A 45 9.98 10.84 8.34
CA LEU A 45 9.21 10.58 7.13
C LEU A 45 9.31 9.10 6.73
N CYS A 46 8.20 8.38 6.85
CA CYS A 46 8.09 6.95 6.57
C CYS A 46 7.05 6.65 5.47
N THR A 47 6.93 7.50 4.45
CA THR A 47 5.85 7.44 3.43
C THR A 47 6.02 6.32 2.40
N GLY A 48 7.18 5.66 2.36
CA GLY A 48 7.50 4.64 1.36
C GLY A 48 7.55 5.16 -0.08
N ALA A 49 7.52 4.25 -1.05
CA ALA A 49 7.50 4.55 -2.48
C ALA A 49 6.22 4.00 -3.12
N SER A 50 5.23 4.87 -3.32
CA SER A 50 3.92 4.51 -3.86
C SER A 50 3.80 4.69 -5.38
N LYS A 51 4.71 5.44 -6.00
CA LYS A 51 4.74 5.65 -7.45
C LYS A 51 5.38 4.44 -8.13
N PRO A 52 4.65 3.70 -8.98
CA PRO A 52 5.25 2.60 -9.73
C PRO A 52 6.30 3.14 -10.71
N ILE A 53 7.32 2.33 -10.96
CA ILE A 53 8.28 2.58 -12.04
C ILE A 53 7.58 2.23 -13.34
N ASP A 54 7.54 3.19 -14.27
CA ASP A 54 6.87 3.02 -15.56
C ASP A 54 7.88 2.88 -16.69
N LEU A 55 7.51 2.09 -17.70
CA LEU A 55 8.30 1.90 -18.92
C LEU A 55 7.52 2.54 -20.07
N ASP A 56 8.00 3.70 -20.54
CA ASP A 56 7.42 4.39 -21.69
C ASP A 56 7.92 3.74 -22.99
N ILE A 57 7.29 2.64 -23.36
CA ILE A 57 7.61 1.83 -24.54
C ILE A 57 6.37 1.62 -25.40
N GLU A 58 6.60 1.28 -26.67
CA GLU A 58 5.52 0.91 -27.58
C GLU A 58 4.67 -0.23 -26.99
N GLY A 59 3.35 -0.12 -27.09
CA GLY A 59 2.42 -1.11 -26.54
C GLY A 59 2.12 -0.96 -25.04
N ARG A 60 2.77 -0.04 -24.30
CA ARG A 60 2.54 0.17 -22.85
C ARG A 60 1.07 0.42 -22.47
N LYS A 61 0.30 1.03 -23.36
CA LYS A 61 -1.13 1.38 -23.16
C LYS A 61 -2.11 0.30 -23.66
N LEU A 62 -1.62 -0.84 -24.14
CA LEU A 62 -2.48 -1.93 -24.60
C LEU A 62 -3.25 -2.56 -23.43
N LYS A 63 -4.45 -3.07 -23.73
CA LYS A 63 -5.29 -3.76 -22.74
C LYS A 63 -4.57 -5.00 -22.21
N GLY A 64 -4.49 -5.11 -20.88
CA GLY A 64 -3.84 -6.23 -20.19
C GLY A 64 -2.42 -5.93 -19.68
N VAL A 65 -1.86 -4.75 -19.99
CA VAL A 65 -0.63 -4.26 -19.35
C VAL A 65 -0.99 -3.48 -18.09
N GLU A 66 -0.72 -4.06 -16.92
CA GLU A 66 -1.11 -3.55 -15.61
C GLU A 66 0.10 -3.37 -14.70
N PHE A 67 0.08 -2.38 -13.80
CA PHE A 67 1.13 -2.27 -12.78
C PHE A 67 0.99 -3.40 -11.75
N ALA A 68 2.13 -3.94 -11.31
CA ALA A 68 2.16 -4.95 -10.27
C ALA A 68 1.46 -4.50 -8.97
N LEU A 69 1.61 -3.22 -8.60
CA LEU A 69 0.98 -2.67 -7.39
C LEU A 69 -0.55 -2.79 -7.45
N ASP A 70 -1.16 -2.50 -8.59
CA ASP A 70 -2.62 -2.56 -8.78
C ASP A 70 -3.10 -4.00 -8.73
N PHE A 71 -2.44 -4.88 -9.49
CA PHE A 71 -2.75 -6.31 -9.53
C PHE A 71 -2.67 -6.96 -8.14
N LEU A 72 -1.58 -6.72 -7.40
CA LEU A 72 -1.37 -7.26 -6.06
C LEU A 72 -2.36 -6.67 -5.04
N THR A 73 -2.71 -5.39 -5.18
CA THR A 73 -3.68 -4.72 -4.30
C THR A 73 -5.07 -5.32 -4.49
N GLN A 74 -5.50 -5.50 -5.74
CA GLN A 74 -6.78 -6.14 -6.06
C GLN A 74 -6.83 -7.57 -5.49
N ASN A 75 -5.81 -8.39 -5.76
CA ASN A 75 -5.75 -9.76 -5.26
C ASN A 75 -5.81 -9.85 -3.74
N THR A 76 -5.04 -8.99 -3.04
CA THR A 76 -5.06 -8.95 -1.56
C THR A 76 -6.43 -8.54 -1.03
N LYS A 77 -7.06 -7.51 -1.62
CA LYS A 77 -8.38 -7.04 -1.19
C LYS A 77 -9.43 -8.14 -1.37
N THR A 78 -9.41 -8.86 -2.49
CA THR A 78 -10.32 -9.99 -2.73
C THR A 78 -10.08 -11.10 -1.72
N LEU A 79 -8.82 -11.50 -1.51
CA LEU A 79 -8.45 -12.54 -0.54
C LEU A 79 -8.96 -12.23 0.87
N LEU A 80 -8.79 -11.00 1.34
CA LEU A 80 -9.25 -10.58 2.66
C LEU A 80 -10.78 -10.55 2.79
N LYS A 81 -11.51 -10.33 1.69
CA LYS A 81 -12.98 -10.27 1.68
C LYS A 81 -13.64 -11.64 1.51
N THR A 82 -13.04 -12.52 0.71
CA THR A 82 -13.69 -13.75 0.24
C THR A 82 -12.96 -15.03 0.67
N GLY A 83 -11.76 -14.91 1.24
CA GLY A 83 -10.88 -16.05 1.50
C GLY A 83 -10.22 -16.64 0.26
N LYS A 84 -10.44 -16.06 -0.93
CA LYS A 84 -9.85 -16.51 -2.21
C LYS A 84 -9.22 -15.34 -2.96
N GLY A 85 -8.12 -15.61 -3.66
CA GLY A 85 -7.49 -14.63 -4.55
C GLY A 85 -8.40 -14.18 -5.70
N ALA A 86 -8.02 -13.12 -6.38
CA ALA A 86 -8.71 -12.67 -7.58
C ALA A 86 -8.40 -13.59 -8.78
N ASP A 87 -9.41 -13.97 -9.55
CA ASP A 87 -9.30 -14.82 -10.74
C ASP A 87 -8.91 -14.04 -12.01
N THR A 88 -8.20 -12.91 -11.87
CA THR A 88 -7.96 -11.93 -12.96
C THR A 88 -7.08 -12.46 -14.10
N ALA A 89 -6.20 -13.43 -13.81
CA ALA A 89 -5.27 -14.03 -14.77
C ALA A 89 -5.52 -15.53 -15.03
N LYS A 90 -6.64 -16.09 -14.54
CA LYS A 90 -6.91 -17.53 -14.64
C LYS A 90 -7.03 -17.99 -16.08
N GLY A 91 -6.29 -19.05 -16.43
CA GLY A 91 -6.30 -19.64 -17.78
C GLY A 91 -5.64 -18.77 -18.86
N LYS A 92 -4.89 -17.73 -18.48
CA LYS A 92 -4.15 -16.87 -19.41
C LYS A 92 -2.65 -17.17 -19.36
N ASN A 93 -1.96 -16.89 -20.46
CA ASN A 93 -0.50 -16.80 -20.47
C ASN A 93 -0.09 -15.42 -19.94
N VAL A 94 0.75 -15.39 -18.92
CA VAL A 94 1.12 -14.16 -18.20
C VAL A 94 2.62 -13.94 -18.30
N LEU A 95 3.02 -12.71 -18.61
CA LEU A 95 4.40 -12.23 -18.54
C LEU A 95 4.52 -11.23 -17.39
N VAL A 96 5.55 -11.37 -16.56
CA VAL A 96 5.88 -10.46 -15.46
C VAL A 96 7.22 -9.80 -15.78
N ILE A 97 7.29 -8.48 -15.66
CA ILE A 97 8.47 -7.65 -15.91
C ILE A 97 8.84 -6.95 -14.61
#